data_AF-A0A3M1NXH4-F1
#
_entry.id   AF-A0A3M1NXH4-F1
#
_cell.length_a   1.000
_cell.length_b   1.000
_cell.length_c   1.000
_cell.angle_alpha   90.00
_cell.angle_beta   90.00
_cell.angle_gamma   90.00
#
_symmetry.space_group_name_H-M   'P 1'
#
loop_
_entity.id
_entity.type
_entity.pdbx_description
1 polymer ?
#
loop_
_entity_poly.entity_id
_entity_poly.type
_entity_poly.pdbx_seq_one_letter_code
_entity_poly.pdbx_strand_id
1 'polypeptide(L)'
;MCGPELSDVAFTFGESFDTSQVQILGINRGEDLNTIQEFIETFGITYPVLLDTDGSVWVTYKVQGISPFPLDCIIDQNGIIRYLHSEYDPQVMLDVLDDILSTTPTPPPDDDEGTIPNHINLALYPNPTNSASVVQFNVVIPGEVVLTLYDATGKQVERTVLGPFSEQGNFQYRLDLQNRASGVYIVTVENGTFRESRKLVLIQ
;
A
#
# COMPACT_ATOMS: atom_id res chain seq x y z
N MET A 1 4.71 16.95 13.28
CA MET A 1 5.71 17.94 12.83
C MET A 1 6.46 17.33 11.66
N CYS A 2 6.13 17.77 10.44
CA CYS A 2 6.69 17.31 9.16
C CYS A 2 7.72 18.32 8.60
N GLY A 3 8.50 18.94 9.49
CA GLY A 3 9.35 20.09 9.20
C GLY A 3 10.32 19.93 8.02
N PRO A 4 11.13 18.87 7.98
CA PRO A 4 12.18 18.72 6.95
C PRO A 4 11.66 18.39 5.55
N GLU A 5 10.55 17.68 5.45
CA GLU A 5 10.03 17.12 4.19
C GLU A 5 9.34 18.19 3.34
N LEU A 6 8.58 19.09 3.98
CA LEU A 6 7.79 20.11 3.26
C LEU A 6 8.66 21.17 2.56
N SER A 7 9.83 21.48 3.10
CA SER A 7 10.81 22.34 2.43
C SER A 7 11.48 21.66 1.23
N ASP A 8 11.73 20.35 1.35
CA ASP A 8 12.38 19.59 0.28
C ASP A 8 11.41 19.36 -0.90
N VAL A 9 10.11 19.19 -0.61
CA VAL A 9 9.05 19.17 -1.64
C VAL A 9 8.99 20.51 -2.38
N ALA A 10 9.02 21.63 -1.67
CA ALA A 10 8.97 22.95 -2.32
C ALA A 10 10.16 23.17 -3.25
N PHE A 11 11.35 22.74 -2.82
CA PHE A 11 12.60 22.89 -3.56
C PHE A 11 12.67 21.91 -4.74
N THR A 12 12.55 20.61 -4.48
CA THR A 12 12.68 19.54 -5.48
C THR A 12 11.66 19.68 -6.60
N PHE A 13 10.38 19.89 -6.28
CA PHE A 13 9.35 19.94 -7.32
C PHE A 13 9.26 21.31 -7.99
N GLY A 14 9.63 22.38 -7.28
CA GLY A 14 9.69 23.73 -7.84
C GLY A 14 10.81 23.91 -8.86
N GLU A 15 11.89 23.13 -8.77
CA GLU A 15 12.96 23.11 -9.79
C GLU A 15 12.68 22.11 -10.92
N SER A 16 12.00 21.00 -10.64
CA SER A 16 11.80 19.91 -11.60
C SER A 16 10.59 20.06 -12.52
N PHE A 17 9.53 20.77 -12.12
CA PHE A 17 8.28 20.82 -12.90
C PHE A 17 7.70 22.23 -13.07
N ASP A 18 7.10 22.48 -14.24
CA ASP A 18 6.31 23.70 -14.43
C ASP A 18 5.00 23.60 -13.63
N THR A 19 4.72 24.65 -12.86
CA THR A 19 3.44 24.86 -12.15
C THR A 19 2.20 24.81 -13.06
N SER A 20 2.37 24.94 -14.38
CA SER A 20 1.30 24.74 -15.36
C SER A 20 0.95 23.25 -15.58
N GLN A 21 1.83 22.33 -15.20
CA GLN A 21 1.69 20.88 -15.37
C GLN A 21 1.42 20.15 -14.06
N VAL A 22 2.02 20.61 -12.96
CA VAL A 22 1.90 20.00 -11.63
C VAL A 22 1.46 21.07 -10.62
N GLN A 23 0.43 20.74 -9.83
CA GLN A 23 -0.03 21.58 -8.72
C GLN A 23 0.22 20.88 -7.39
N ILE A 24 0.93 21.57 -6.49
CA ILE A 24 1.22 21.09 -5.13
C ILE A 24 0.26 21.77 -4.16
N LEU A 25 -0.28 21.01 -3.22
CA LEU A 25 -1.17 21.50 -2.17
C LEU A 25 -0.75 20.87 -0.83
N GLY A 26 -0.46 21.71 0.17
CA GLY A 26 -0.27 21.26 1.54
C GLY A 26 -1.62 21.14 2.25
N ILE A 27 -1.89 20.04 2.94
CA ILE A 27 -3.10 19.90 3.77
C ILE A 27 -2.70 19.97 5.24
N ASN A 28 -3.11 21.03 5.94
CA ASN A 28 -2.91 21.15 7.37
C ASN A 28 -4.17 20.71 8.13
N ARG A 29 -3.99 19.87 9.14
CA ARG A 29 -5.06 19.42 10.01
C ARG A 29 -4.92 19.99 11.41
N GLY A 30 -5.68 21.06 11.68
CA GLY A 30 -5.98 21.51 13.03
C GLY A 30 -4.88 22.31 13.74
N GLU A 31 -3.83 22.74 13.04
CA GLU A 31 -2.94 23.79 13.57
C GLU A 31 -3.58 25.17 13.38
N ASP A 32 -3.24 26.11 14.25
CA ASP A 32 -3.74 27.47 14.16
C ASP A 32 -3.01 28.27 13.06
N LEU A 33 -3.66 29.34 12.60
CA LEU A 33 -3.15 30.17 11.50
C LEU A 33 -1.77 30.78 11.77
N ASN A 34 -1.45 31.12 13.02
CA ASN A 34 -0.16 31.72 13.33
C ASN A 34 0.95 30.67 13.21
N THR A 35 0.72 29.48 13.76
CA THR A 35 1.65 28.35 13.63
C THR A 35 1.89 27.99 12.16
N ILE A 36 0.83 27.99 11.34
CA ILE A 36 0.93 27.70 9.90
C ILE A 36 1.70 28.81 9.17
N GLN A 37 1.43 30.08 9.47
CA GLN A 37 2.13 31.21 8.86
C GLN A 37 3.61 31.22 9.21
N GLU A 38 3.95 31.02 10.50
CA GLU A 38 5.34 30.89 10.93
C GLU A 38 6.05 29.74 10.23
N PHE A 39 5.35 28.60 10.05
CA PHE A 39 5.90 27.45 9.33
C PHE A 39 6.16 27.75 7.84
N ILE A 40 5.19 28.38 7.16
CA ILE A 40 5.33 28.80 5.75
C ILE A 40 6.52 29.75 5.58
N GLU A 41 6.66 30.74 6.47
CA GLU A 41 7.75 31.71 6.43
C GLU A 41 9.11 31.06 6.74
N THR A 42 9.16 30.17 7.72
CA THR A 42 10.40 29.48 8.15
C THR A 42 10.96 28.58 7.06
N PHE A 43 10.09 27.83 6.37
CA PHE A 43 10.47 26.83 5.38
C PHE A 43 10.35 27.33 3.92
N GLY A 44 9.92 28.58 3.72
CA GLY A 44 9.82 29.20 2.40
C GLY A 44 8.81 28.52 1.49
N ILE A 45 7.69 28.06 2.03
CA ILE A 45 6.67 27.31 1.28
C ILE A 45 5.97 28.25 0.29
N THR A 46 6.03 27.91 -0.99
CA THR A 46 5.49 28.74 -2.09
C THR A 46 4.15 28.24 -2.63
N TYR A 47 3.76 27.01 -2.30
CA TYR A 47 2.50 26.40 -2.72
C TYR A 47 1.35 26.65 -1.72
N PRO A 48 0.08 26.59 -2.16
CA PRO A 48 -1.06 26.79 -1.27
C PRO A 48 -1.15 25.74 -0.17
N VAL A 49 -1.45 26.19 1.05
CA VAL A 49 -1.77 25.33 2.19
C VAL A 49 -3.26 25.44 2.52
N LEU A 50 -3.98 24.33 2.44
CA LEU A 50 -5.41 24.23 2.72
C LEU A 50 -5.65 23.71 4.13
N LEU A 51 -6.74 24.17 4.76
CA LEU A 51 -7.08 23.83 6.14
C LEU A 51 -8.16 22.76 6.18
N ASP A 52 -7.80 21.55 6.60
CA ASP A 52 -8.72 20.44 6.85
C ASP A 52 -9.27 20.51 8.28
N THR A 53 -10.04 21.57 8.55
CA THR A 53 -10.54 21.89 9.90
C THR A 53 -11.49 20.84 10.47
N ASP A 54 -12.23 20.13 9.61
CA ASP A 54 -13.16 19.06 10.00
C ASP A 54 -12.54 17.65 9.91
N GLY A 55 -11.32 17.55 9.36
CA GLY A 55 -10.61 16.28 9.19
C GLY A 55 -11.16 15.40 8.06
N SER A 56 -12.05 15.93 7.21
CA SER A 56 -12.73 15.17 6.16
C SER A 56 -11.74 14.71 5.08
N VAL A 57 -10.76 15.54 4.73
CA VAL A 57 -9.70 15.18 3.77
C VAL A 57 -8.85 14.05 4.37
N TRP A 58 -8.40 14.20 5.61
CA TRP A 58 -7.68 13.15 6.32
C TRP A 58 -8.44 11.82 6.35
N VAL A 59 -9.73 11.84 6.70
CA VAL A 59 -10.55 10.62 6.78
C VAL A 59 -10.70 9.93 5.43
N THR A 60 -10.69 10.69 4.33
CA THR A 60 -10.85 10.17 2.98
C THR A 60 -9.57 9.49 2.47
N TYR A 61 -8.41 10.07 2.77
CA TYR A 61 -7.13 9.60 2.23
C TYR A 61 -6.33 8.71 3.19
N LYS A 62 -6.73 8.61 4.47
CA LYS A 62 -6.05 7.72 5.42
C LYS A 62 -6.14 6.27 4.97
N VAL A 63 -5.03 5.56 5.07
CA VAL A 63 -4.96 4.11 4.94
C VAL A 63 -4.87 3.52 6.35
N GLN A 64 -5.63 2.46 6.63
CA GLN A 64 -5.55 1.82 7.94
C GLN A 64 -4.16 1.25 8.19
N GLY A 65 -3.58 1.54 9.36
CA GLY A 65 -2.26 1.03 9.76
C GLY A 65 -1.07 1.87 9.30
N ILE A 66 -1.29 2.95 8.56
CA ILE A 66 -0.24 3.88 8.14
C ILE A 66 -0.07 5.02 9.18
N SER A 67 1.17 5.45 9.41
CA SER A 67 1.48 6.60 10.29
C SER A 67 0.66 7.81 9.87
N PRO A 68 0.04 8.55 10.81
CA PRO A 68 -0.89 9.60 10.43
C PRO A 68 -0.22 10.82 9.77
N PHE A 69 1.10 10.97 9.91
CA PHE A 69 1.85 12.11 9.37
C PHE A 69 3.32 11.72 9.13
N PRO A 70 3.95 12.16 8.02
CA PRO A 70 3.35 12.76 6.83
C PRO A 70 2.48 11.74 6.03
N LEU A 71 1.68 12.22 5.09
CA LEU A 71 1.00 11.40 4.08
C LEU A 71 1.08 12.15 2.75
N ASP A 72 1.86 11.61 1.83
CA ASP A 72 2.11 12.16 0.50
C ASP A 72 1.23 11.44 -0.52
N CYS A 73 0.56 12.21 -1.38
CA CYS A 73 -0.39 11.69 -2.36
C CYS A 73 -0.17 12.37 -3.72
N ILE A 74 -0.05 11.60 -4.80
CA ILE A 74 -0.02 12.09 -6.17
C ILE A 74 -1.30 11.65 -6.87
N ILE A 75 -1.97 12.61 -7.51
CA ILE A 75 -3.24 12.40 -8.22
C ILE A 75 -3.05 12.87 -9.66
N ASP A 76 -3.48 12.06 -10.63
CA ASP A 76 -3.40 12.41 -12.04
C ASP A 76 -4.55 13.31 -12.51
N GLN A 77 -4.51 13.73 -13.79
CA GLN A 77 -5.51 14.62 -14.39
C GLN A 77 -6.93 14.00 -14.47
N ASN A 78 -7.06 12.69 -14.32
CA ASN A 78 -8.34 11.99 -14.28
C ASN A 78 -8.88 11.83 -12.84
N GLY A 79 -8.15 12.33 -11.84
CA GLY A 79 -8.51 12.22 -10.43
C GLY A 79 -8.15 10.87 -9.81
N ILE A 80 -7.27 10.08 -10.43
CA ILE A 80 -6.82 8.79 -9.91
C ILE A 80 -5.58 8.98 -9.05
N ILE A 81 -5.56 8.37 -7.86
CA ILE A 81 -4.39 8.34 -6.98
C ILE A 81 -3.34 7.41 -7.60
N ARG A 82 -2.17 7.96 -7.94
CA ARG A 82 -1.04 7.24 -8.55
C ARG A 82 0.08 6.93 -7.56
N TYR A 83 0.11 7.63 -6.43
CA TYR A 83 1.06 7.42 -5.34
C TYR A 83 0.41 7.78 -4.01
N LEU A 84 0.65 6.99 -2.97
CA LEU A 84 0.21 7.27 -1.60
C LEU A 84 1.17 6.63 -0.59
N HIS A 85 1.92 7.44 0.17
CA HIS A 85 2.91 6.92 1.11
C HIS A 85 3.05 7.81 2.35
N SER A 86 3.51 7.24 3.48
CA SER A 86 3.75 7.98 4.74
C SER A 86 5.21 8.27 5.03
N GLU A 87 6.08 7.94 4.08
CA GLU A 87 7.49 8.27 4.12
C GLU A 87 7.79 9.06 2.86
N TYR A 88 8.47 10.19 3.04
CA TYR A 88 8.84 11.03 1.92
C TYR A 88 9.99 10.39 1.13
N ASP A 89 9.72 10.04 -0.12
CA ASP A 89 10.72 9.56 -1.10
C ASP A 89 10.64 10.41 -2.38
N PRO A 90 11.52 11.42 -2.53
CA PRO A 90 11.46 12.33 -3.66
C PRO A 90 11.70 11.63 -4.99
N GLN A 91 12.59 10.63 -5.06
CA GLN A 91 12.94 10.00 -6.33
C GLN A 91 11.74 9.22 -6.88
N VAL A 92 11.05 8.45 -6.03
CA VAL A 92 9.85 7.72 -6.43
C VAL A 92 8.74 8.68 -6.86
N MET A 93 8.58 9.80 -6.15
CA MET A 93 7.58 10.81 -6.51
C MET A 93 7.89 11.48 -7.86
N LEU A 94 9.15 11.80 -8.14
CA LEU A 94 9.59 12.33 -9.42
C LEU A 94 9.31 11.35 -10.56
N ASP A 95 9.65 10.07 -10.37
CA ASP A 95 9.42 9.02 -11.38
C ASP A 95 7.92 8.86 -11.70
N VAL A 96 7.06 8.90 -10.68
CA VAL A 96 5.60 8.86 -10.87
C VAL A 96 5.09 10.08 -11.63
N LEU A 97 5.61 11.28 -11.34
CA LEU A 97 5.20 12.48 -12.07
C LEU A 97 5.67 12.46 -13.52
N ASP A 98 6.89 12.01 -13.79
CA ASP A 98 7.41 11.88 -15.16
C ASP A 98 6.55 10.91 -15.99
N ASP A 99 6.11 9.79 -15.42
CA ASP A 99 5.15 8.87 -16.07
C ASP A 99 3.82 9.56 -16.38
N ILE A 100 3.25 10.30 -15.43
CA ILE A 100 1.97 11.00 -15.61
C ILE A 100 2.07 12.09 -16.70
N LEU A 101 3.20 12.77 -16.81
CA LEU A 101 3.38 13.91 -17.71
C LEU A 101 3.82 13.52 -19.13
N SER A 102 4.33 12.31 -19.33
CA SER A 102 4.77 11.83 -20.65
C SER A 102 3.56 11.48 -21.53
N THR A 103 3.23 12.36 -22.50
CA THR A 103 2.06 12.31 -23.41
C THR A 103 1.88 11.08 -24.34
N THR A 104 2.58 9.98 -24.11
CA THR A 104 2.22 8.70 -24.71
C THR A 104 1.14 8.05 -23.85
N PRO A 105 -0.01 7.62 -24.41
CA PRO A 105 -0.91 6.75 -23.68
C PRO A 105 -0.13 5.46 -23.44
N THR A 106 0.40 5.32 -22.24
CA THR A 106 0.89 4.05 -21.75
C THR A 106 -0.27 3.06 -21.89
N PRO A 107 -0.08 1.91 -22.57
CA PRO A 107 -1.03 0.82 -22.40
C PRO A 107 -1.18 0.61 -20.88
N PRO A 108 -2.39 0.25 -20.40
CA PRO A 108 -2.59 0.01 -18.97
C PRO A 108 -1.44 -0.85 -18.48
N PRO A 109 -0.79 -0.50 -17.35
CA PRO A 109 0.41 -1.19 -16.93
C PRO A 109 0.10 -2.68 -16.91
N ASP A 110 0.80 -3.45 -17.74
CA ASP A 110 0.91 -4.88 -17.51
C ASP A 110 1.47 -4.98 -16.09
N ASP A 111 0.70 -5.61 -15.19
CA ASP A 111 0.93 -5.69 -13.75
C ASP A 111 2.37 -6.14 -13.42
N ASP A 112 3.35 -5.22 -13.37
CA ASP A 112 4.62 -5.40 -12.66
C ASP A 112 5.37 -4.06 -12.48
N GLU A 113 5.83 -3.87 -11.23
CA GLU A 113 6.63 -2.77 -10.64
C GLU A 113 5.94 -1.44 -10.27
N GLY A 114 5.64 -1.29 -8.96
CA GLY A 114 5.59 0.05 -8.33
C GLY A 114 4.75 0.19 -7.06
N THR A 115 3.64 -0.55 -6.90
CA THR A 115 2.91 -0.55 -5.63
C THR A 115 3.56 -1.55 -4.69
N ILE A 116 4.35 -1.09 -3.71
CA ILE A 116 4.73 -1.93 -2.57
C ILE A 116 3.42 -2.39 -1.93
N PRO A 117 3.06 -3.68 -1.98
CA PRO A 117 1.78 -4.11 -1.44
C PRO A 117 1.84 -3.94 0.06
N ASN A 118 1.17 -2.95 0.63
CA ASN A 118 1.15 -2.73 2.08
C ASN A 118 0.30 -3.77 2.85
N HIS A 119 -0.13 -4.83 2.18
CA HIS A 119 -0.89 -5.94 2.73
C HIS A 119 -0.67 -7.20 1.87
N ILE A 120 -1.05 -8.35 2.43
CA ILE A 120 -1.07 -9.62 1.71
C ILE A 120 -2.44 -9.80 1.05
N ASN A 121 -2.48 -9.87 -0.28
CA ASN A 121 -3.59 -10.29 -1.11
C ASN A 121 -3.73 -11.81 -1.07
N LEU A 122 -4.45 -12.32 -0.08
CA LEU A 122 -4.73 -13.75 0.05
C LEU A 122 -6.03 -14.15 -0.64
N ALA A 123 -5.91 -15.05 -1.64
CA ALA A 123 -7.03 -15.69 -2.32
C ALA A 123 -6.90 -17.22 -2.31
N LEU A 124 -8.04 -17.90 -2.31
CA LEU A 124 -8.12 -19.36 -2.26
C LEU A 124 -9.04 -19.84 -3.39
N TYR A 125 -8.50 -20.60 -4.35
CA TYR A 125 -9.28 -21.12 -5.47
C TYR A 125 -8.94 -22.58 -5.81
N PRO A 126 -9.94 -23.46 -5.99
CA PRO A 126 -11.36 -23.23 -5.75
C PRO A 126 -11.69 -23.17 -4.25
N ASN A 127 -12.68 -22.37 -3.86
CA ASN A 127 -13.26 -22.36 -2.52
C ASN A 127 -14.79 -22.17 -2.65
N PRO A 128 -15.62 -23.17 -2.32
CA PRO A 128 -15.26 -24.45 -1.69
C PRO A 128 -14.38 -25.35 -2.56
N THR A 129 -13.58 -26.21 -1.92
CA THR A 129 -12.76 -27.25 -2.57
C THR A 129 -13.18 -28.64 -2.14
N ASN A 130 -12.90 -29.66 -2.97
CA ASN A 130 -13.13 -31.07 -2.66
C ASN A 130 -11.88 -31.84 -2.23
N SER A 131 -10.67 -31.31 -2.49
CA SER A 131 -9.43 -32.08 -2.30
C SER A 131 -8.17 -31.23 -2.22
N ALA A 132 -8.14 -30.08 -2.88
CA ALA A 132 -7.01 -29.16 -2.86
C ALA A 132 -7.45 -27.75 -3.28
N SER A 133 -6.84 -26.73 -2.70
CA SER A 133 -7.01 -25.33 -3.12
C SER A 133 -5.66 -24.75 -3.48
N VAL A 134 -5.64 -23.85 -4.46
CA VAL A 134 -4.49 -22.98 -4.68
C VAL A 134 -4.60 -21.81 -3.70
N VAL A 135 -3.52 -21.55 -3.00
CA VAL A 135 -3.34 -20.39 -2.13
C VAL A 135 -2.53 -19.37 -2.91
N GLN A 136 -3.18 -18.30 -3.32
CA GLN A 136 -2.57 -17.19 -4.05
C GLN A 136 -2.27 -16.08 -3.04
N PHE A 137 -1.03 -15.59 -3.03
CA PHE A 137 -0.57 -14.56 -2.11
C PHE A 137 0.55 -13.74 -2.76
N ASN A 138 0.74 -12.50 -2.35
CA ASN A 138 1.93 -11.74 -2.70
C ASN A 138 2.96 -11.75 -1.55
N VAL A 139 4.24 -11.71 -1.93
CA VAL A 139 5.36 -11.40 -1.03
C VAL A 139 5.47 -9.89 -0.96
N VAL A 140 5.34 -9.34 0.24
CA VAL A 140 5.42 -7.90 0.54
C VAL A 140 6.85 -7.47 0.80
N ILE A 141 7.60 -8.28 1.54
CA ILE A 141 9.04 -8.08 1.78
C ILE A 141 9.81 -9.35 1.39
N PRO A 142 10.97 -9.21 0.71
CA PRO A 142 11.83 -10.35 0.43
C PRO A 142 12.15 -11.14 1.71
N GLY A 143 12.03 -12.47 1.64
CA GLY A 143 12.20 -13.33 2.80
C GLY A 143 11.29 -14.56 2.77
N GLU A 144 11.05 -15.12 3.95
CA GLU A 144 10.21 -16.29 4.10
C GLU A 144 8.73 -15.91 4.15
N VAL A 145 7.90 -16.81 3.62
CA VAL A 145 6.46 -16.79 3.80
C VAL A 145 6.04 -18.01 4.61
N VAL A 146 5.30 -17.78 5.68
CA VAL A 146 4.77 -18.84 6.53
C VAL A 146 3.30 -19.02 6.23
N LEU A 147 2.93 -20.18 5.71
CA LEU A 147 1.55 -20.59 5.53
C LEU A 147 1.16 -21.51 6.68
N THR A 148 0.10 -21.16 7.40
CA THR A 148 -0.43 -21.96 8.50
C THR A 148 -1.90 -22.29 8.25
N LEU A 149 -2.25 -23.56 8.36
CA LEU A 149 -3.63 -24.05 8.28
C LEU A 149 -4.14 -24.33 9.69
N TYR A 150 -5.32 -23.81 10.01
CA TYR A 150 -6.03 -24.05 11.26
C TYR A 150 -7.38 -24.72 10.98
N ASP A 151 -7.84 -25.60 11.88
CA ASP A 151 -9.21 -26.11 11.84
C ASP A 151 -10.22 -25.13 12.45
N ALA A 152 -11.51 -25.46 12.41
CA ALA A 152 -12.60 -24.64 12.97
C ALA A 152 -12.49 -24.37 14.48
N THR A 153 -11.67 -25.12 15.22
CA THR A 153 -11.43 -24.89 16.65
C THR A 153 -10.25 -23.93 16.90
N GLY A 154 -9.56 -23.50 15.85
CA GLY A 154 -8.35 -22.69 15.93
C GLY A 154 -7.09 -23.51 16.18
N LYS A 155 -7.15 -24.85 16.13
CA LYS A 155 -5.97 -25.70 16.26
C LYS A 155 -5.17 -25.66 14.96
N GLN A 156 -3.86 -25.40 15.08
CA GLN A 156 -2.93 -25.51 13.96
C GLN A 156 -2.85 -26.96 13.48
N VAL A 157 -3.24 -27.21 12.25
CA VAL A 157 -3.21 -28.55 11.63
C VAL A 157 -2.00 -28.74 10.72
N GLU A 158 -1.46 -27.66 10.17
CA GLU A 158 -0.29 -27.68 9.29
C GLU A 158 0.40 -26.32 9.28
N ARG A 159 1.73 -26.31 9.16
CA ARG A 159 2.54 -25.10 8.97
C ARG A 159 3.63 -25.38 7.97
N THR A 160 3.70 -24.54 6.93
CA THR A 160 4.62 -24.67 5.81
C THR A 160 5.40 -23.36 5.68
N VAL A 161 6.72 -23.46 5.56
CA VAL A 161 7.59 -22.31 5.28
C VAL A 161 7.97 -22.35 3.81
N LEU A 162 7.74 -21.25 3.10
CA LEU A 162 8.02 -21.05 1.69
C LEU A 162 9.13 -20.01 1.52
N GLY A 163 9.95 -20.17 0.49
CA GLY A 163 11.07 -19.26 0.18
C GLY A 163 12.43 -19.77 0.65
N PRO A 164 13.42 -18.87 0.86
CA PRO A 164 13.28 -17.41 0.81
C PRO A 164 13.00 -16.90 -0.61
N PHE A 165 12.10 -15.93 -0.72
CA PHE A 165 11.83 -15.21 -1.95
C PHE A 165 12.77 -14.00 -2.03
N SER A 166 13.56 -13.91 -3.11
CA SER A 166 14.48 -12.79 -3.34
C SER A 166 13.79 -11.52 -3.81
N GLU A 167 12.59 -11.67 -4.38
CA GLU A 167 11.83 -10.60 -5.00
C GLU A 167 10.41 -10.57 -4.42
N GLN A 168 9.83 -9.37 -4.37
CA GLN A 168 8.40 -9.19 -4.13
C GLN A 168 7.62 -9.69 -5.35
N GLY A 169 6.34 -10.00 -5.19
CA GLY A 169 5.50 -10.44 -6.31
C GLY A 169 4.44 -11.44 -5.92
N ASN A 170 3.66 -11.89 -6.89
CA ASN A 170 2.56 -12.83 -6.69
C ASN A 170 3.03 -14.28 -6.82
N PHE A 171 2.71 -15.09 -5.80
CA PHE A 171 3.07 -16.49 -5.72
C PHE A 171 1.85 -17.35 -5.46
N GLN A 172 1.98 -18.63 -5.81
CA GLN A 172 0.92 -19.61 -5.63
C GLN A 172 1.49 -20.85 -4.95
N TYR A 173 0.75 -21.36 -3.97
CA TYR A 173 1.05 -22.61 -3.31
C TYR A 173 -0.15 -23.55 -3.40
N ARG A 174 0.08 -24.78 -3.85
CA ARG A 174 -0.98 -25.80 -3.87
C ARG A 174 -1.12 -26.41 -2.48
N LEU A 175 -2.25 -26.15 -1.83
CA LEU A 175 -2.62 -26.73 -0.56
C LEU A 175 -3.41 -28.02 -0.77
N ASP A 176 -2.81 -29.17 -0.43
CA ASP A 176 -3.46 -30.48 -0.50
C ASP A 176 -4.26 -30.77 0.79
N LEU A 177 -5.50 -31.23 0.63
CA LEU A 177 -6.46 -31.49 1.70
C LEU A 177 -7.09 -32.89 1.60
N GLN A 178 -6.58 -33.79 0.76
CA GLN A 178 -7.22 -35.08 0.46
C GLN A 178 -7.50 -35.94 1.69
N ASN A 179 -6.72 -35.81 2.77
CA ASN A 179 -6.86 -36.60 4.00
C ASN A 179 -7.38 -35.77 5.19
N ARG A 180 -8.07 -34.66 4.92
CA ARG A 180 -8.61 -33.74 5.94
C ARG A 180 -10.14 -33.84 5.98
N ALA A 181 -10.73 -33.79 7.17
CA ALA A 181 -12.18 -33.90 7.33
C ALA A 181 -12.92 -32.73 6.65
N SER A 182 -14.06 -32.99 6.01
CA SER A 182 -14.93 -31.93 5.49
C SER A 182 -15.29 -30.93 6.59
N GLY A 183 -15.21 -29.64 6.27
CA GLY A 183 -15.41 -28.59 7.26
C GLY A 183 -14.81 -27.25 6.88
N VAL A 184 -14.78 -26.35 7.87
CA VAL A 184 -14.19 -25.02 7.74
C VAL A 184 -12.77 -25.04 8.26
N TYR A 185 -11.87 -24.45 7.48
CA TYR A 185 -10.48 -24.21 7.84
C TYR A 185 -10.16 -22.73 7.72
N ILE A 186 -9.13 -22.28 8.42
CA ILE A 186 -8.55 -20.94 8.26
C ILE A 186 -7.13 -21.11 7.71
N VAL A 187 -6.87 -20.50 6.56
CA VAL A 187 -5.53 -20.39 5.99
C VAL A 187 -4.99 -19.02 6.38
N THR A 188 -3.84 -19.00 7.04
CA THR A 188 -3.10 -17.78 7.39
C THR A 188 -1.80 -17.75 6.59
N VAL A 189 -1.46 -16.59 6.04
CA VAL A 189 -0.18 -16.32 5.39
C VAL A 189 0.52 -15.19 6.14
N GLU A 190 1.78 -15.38 6.49
CA GLU A 190 2.63 -14.40 7.17
C GLU A 190 3.90 -14.14 6.34
N ASN A 191 4.29 -12.87 6.20
CA ASN A 191 5.53 -12.45 5.55
C ASN A 191 6.10 -11.26 6.35
N GLY A 192 7.13 -11.53 7.17
CA GLY A 192 7.62 -10.54 8.13
C GLY A 192 6.56 -10.15 9.17
N THR A 193 6.21 -8.87 9.21
CA THR A 193 5.16 -8.32 10.10
C THR A 193 3.76 -8.39 9.49
N PHE A 194 3.64 -8.70 8.19
CA PHE A 194 2.37 -8.80 7.49
C PHE A 194 1.72 -10.15 7.74
N ARG A 195 0.41 -10.13 7.97
CA ARG A 195 -0.39 -11.34 8.20
C ARG A 195 -1.79 -11.16 7.64
N GLU A 196 -2.22 -12.12 6.82
CA GLU A 196 -3.59 -12.17 6.30
C GLU A 196 -4.18 -13.57 6.55
N SER A 197 -5.51 -13.65 6.71
CA SER A 197 -6.20 -14.92 6.92
C SER A 197 -7.48 -15.03 6.09
N ARG A 198 -7.73 -16.21 5.53
CA ARG A 198 -8.92 -16.51 4.74
C ARG A 198 -9.57 -17.82 5.16
N LYS A 199 -10.89 -17.82 5.14
CA LYS A 199 -11.71 -19.01 5.39
C LYS A 199 -11.71 -19.91 4.17
N LEU A 200 -11.42 -21.19 4.35
CA LEU A 200 -11.48 -22.24 3.35
C LEU A 200 -12.58 -23.23 3.73
N VAL A 201 -13.40 -23.64 2.75
CA VAL A 201 -14.45 -24.65 2.94
C VAL A 201 -14.05 -25.90 2.17
N LEU A 202 -13.86 -27.01 2.89
CA LEU A 202 -13.58 -28.32 2.32
C LEU A 202 -14.87 -29.16 2.32
N ILE A 203 -15.23 -29.66 1.14
CA ILE A 203 -16.41 -30.50 0.89
C ILE A 203 -15.93 -31.76 0.16
N GLN A 204 -15.51 -32.77 0.92
CA GLN A 204 -15.24 -34.10 0.40
C GLN A 204 -16.52 -34.93 0.28
#